data_AF-A0A949FYZ6-F1
#
_entry.id   AF-A0A949FYZ6-F1
#
_cell.length_a   1.000
_cell.length_b   1.000
_cell.length_c   1.000
_cell.angle_alpha   90.00
_cell.angle_beta   90.00
_cell.angle_gamma   90.00
#
_symmetry.space_group_name_H-M   'P 1'
#
loop_
_entity.id
_entity.type
_entity.pdbx_description
1 polymer ?
#
loop_
_entity_poly.entity_id
_entity_poly.type
_entity_poly.pdbx_seq_one_letter_code
_entity_poly.pdbx_strand_id
1 'polypeptide(L)'
;MTLQVFVGWDPREDIAWEVCRHSILSRTDPSEVTVTRLVQSELREQGLYTRPVDIKASTEFSLTRFLTPVLAGNRGHAIFVDCDFLFLADIRDVLKEVDPAKAVSVVKHDYSPPETVKMDGCTQHQYPRKNWSSFMVFNLEHPSVRELGRDLVNSAHPSFLHRFLWLGDEEIGSLDKGWNYLEGW
;
A
#
# COMPACT_ATOMS: atom_id res chain seq x y z
N MET A 1 -0.73 19.36 9.96
CA MET A 1 0.27 18.33 9.60
C MET A 1 -0.23 17.69 8.32
N THR A 2 0.60 17.64 7.29
CA THR A 2 0.21 17.21 5.94
C THR A 2 0.15 15.68 5.88
N LEU A 3 -0.92 15.11 5.33
CA LEU A 3 -1.08 13.66 5.15
C LEU A 3 -0.11 13.18 4.05
N GLN A 4 0.65 12.13 4.33
CA GLN A 4 1.61 11.58 3.37
C GLN A 4 1.01 10.37 2.67
N VAL A 5 0.94 10.44 1.34
CA VAL A 5 0.44 9.38 0.46
C VAL A 5 1.59 8.90 -0.41
N PHE A 6 1.92 7.62 -0.29
CA PHE A 6 2.93 6.94 -1.08
C PHE A 6 2.22 6.06 -2.09
N VAL A 7 2.48 6.29 -3.37
CA VAL A 7 1.89 5.50 -4.45
C VAL A 7 2.95 4.55 -4.97
N GLY A 8 2.59 3.29 -5.16
CA GLY A 8 3.42 2.34 -5.91
C GLY A 8 3.77 2.91 -7.27
N TRP A 9 4.96 2.62 -7.78
CA TRP A 9 5.34 3.06 -9.12
C TRP A 9 6.19 1.99 -9.81
N ASP A 10 5.87 1.76 -11.07
CA ASP A 10 6.59 0.88 -11.97
C ASP A 10 6.81 1.66 -13.28
N PRO A 11 8.02 1.65 -13.88
CA PRO A 11 8.27 2.34 -15.14
C PRO A 11 7.32 1.95 -16.27
N ARG A 12 6.76 0.73 -16.22
CA ARG A 12 5.80 0.22 -17.21
C ARG A 12 4.40 0.82 -17.05
N GLU A 13 4.10 1.42 -15.89
CA GLU A 13 2.76 1.88 -15.48
C GLU A 13 2.75 3.39 -15.14
N ASP A 14 3.66 4.18 -15.71
CA ASP A 14 3.82 5.61 -15.37
C ASP A 14 2.52 6.43 -15.55
N ILE A 15 1.72 6.11 -16.58
CA ILE A 15 0.41 6.76 -16.82
C ILE A 15 -0.56 6.47 -15.66
N ALA A 16 -0.57 5.26 -15.12
CA ALA A 16 -1.46 4.91 -14.00
C ALA A 16 -1.12 5.74 -12.77
N TRP A 17 0.17 5.87 -12.44
CA TRP A 17 0.65 6.76 -11.39
C TRP A 17 0.20 8.22 -11.61
N GLU A 18 0.38 8.78 -12.82
CA GLU A 18 -0.02 10.16 -13.10
C GLU A 18 -1.52 10.38 -12.91
N VAL A 19 -2.35 9.41 -13.35
CA VAL A 19 -3.81 9.44 -13.13
C VAL A 19 -4.16 9.35 -11.66
N CYS A 20 -3.56 8.41 -10.91
CA CYS A 20 -3.78 8.25 -9.48
C CYS A 20 -3.43 9.56 -8.73
N ARG A 21 -2.21 10.09 -8.97
CA ARG A 21 -1.77 11.37 -8.40
C ARG A 21 -2.70 12.52 -8.74
N HIS A 22 -3.08 12.66 -10.01
CA HIS A 22 -4.00 13.70 -10.45
C HIS A 22 -5.37 13.56 -9.76
N SER A 23 -5.90 12.34 -9.64
CA SER A 23 -7.21 12.09 -9.03
C SER A 23 -7.26 12.49 -7.55
N ILE A 24 -6.16 12.30 -6.81
CA ILE A 24 -6.00 12.75 -5.43
C ILE A 24 -5.92 14.28 -5.37
N LEU A 25 -4.97 14.88 -6.11
CA LEU A 25 -4.69 16.32 -6.03
C LEU A 25 -5.82 17.20 -6.62
N SER A 26 -6.72 16.63 -7.42
CA SER A 26 -7.92 17.32 -7.91
C SER A 26 -9.07 17.34 -6.90
N ARG A 27 -8.98 16.56 -5.81
CA ARG A 27 -10.04 16.38 -4.81
C ARG A 27 -9.62 16.72 -3.38
N THR A 28 -8.33 16.81 -3.14
CA THR A 28 -7.76 17.15 -1.84
C THR A 28 -6.88 18.39 -1.98
N ASP A 29 -6.96 19.29 -1.00
CA ASP A 29 -6.12 20.49 -0.95
C ASP A 29 -4.63 20.08 -0.97
N PRO A 30 -3.83 20.51 -1.97
CA PRO A 30 -2.41 20.18 -2.08
C PRO A 30 -1.54 20.67 -0.91
N SER A 31 -2.03 21.59 -0.07
CA SER A 31 -1.34 22.00 1.17
C SER A 31 -1.55 21.00 2.32
N GLU A 32 -2.56 20.15 2.21
CA GLU A 32 -2.98 19.19 3.24
C GLU A 32 -2.57 17.75 2.92
N VAL A 33 -2.09 17.47 1.70
CA VAL A 33 -1.59 16.16 1.28
C VAL A 33 -0.28 16.25 0.48
N THR A 34 0.64 15.30 0.70
CA THR A 34 1.76 15.03 -0.20
C THR A 34 1.53 13.71 -0.91
N VAL A 35 1.81 13.65 -2.22
CA VAL A 35 1.68 12.44 -3.03
C VAL A 35 3.04 12.13 -3.66
N THR A 36 3.66 11.05 -3.21
CA THR A 36 5.02 10.66 -3.55
C THR A 36 5.02 9.27 -4.17
N ARG A 37 5.65 9.10 -5.33
CA ARG A 37 5.85 7.77 -5.92
C ARG A 37 6.99 7.02 -5.25
N LEU A 38 6.85 5.71 -5.12
CA LEU A 38 7.90 4.83 -4.64
C LEU A 38 8.75 4.32 -5.80
N VAL A 39 9.85 5.02 -6.09
CA VAL A 39 10.79 4.62 -7.15
C VAL A 39 11.82 3.62 -6.59
N GLN A 40 11.78 2.38 -7.07
CA GLN A 40 12.62 1.32 -6.47
C GLN A 40 14.12 1.59 -6.61
N SER A 41 14.58 2.13 -7.75
CA SER A 41 15.99 2.47 -7.96
C SER A 41 16.48 3.52 -6.94
N GLU A 42 15.70 4.55 -6.68
CA GLU A 42 16.03 5.59 -5.67
C GLU A 42 16.07 4.99 -4.26
N LEU A 43 15.12 4.11 -3.91
CA LEU A 43 15.11 3.42 -2.62
C LEU A 43 16.32 2.50 -2.46
N ARG A 44 16.84 1.91 -3.54
CA ARG A 44 18.07 1.11 -3.55
C ARG A 44 19.31 1.97 -3.37
N GLU A 45 19.39 3.09 -4.08
CA GLU A 45 20.49 4.06 -3.95
C GLU A 45 20.60 4.62 -2.54
N GLN A 46 19.46 4.84 -1.87
CA GLN A 46 19.40 5.27 -0.47
C GLN A 46 19.66 4.14 0.55
N GLY A 47 19.85 2.89 0.08
CA GLY A 47 20.04 1.73 0.95
C GLY A 47 18.80 1.32 1.76
N LEU A 48 17.61 1.82 1.39
CA LEU A 48 16.33 1.49 2.03
C LEU A 48 15.77 0.16 1.50
N TYR A 49 16.02 -0.14 0.23
CA TYR A 49 15.61 -1.40 -0.38
C TYR A 49 16.83 -2.17 -0.90
N THR A 50 17.10 -3.33 -0.34
CA THR A 50 18.31 -4.13 -0.61
C THR A 50 18.00 -5.54 -1.06
N ARG A 51 16.71 -5.88 -1.21
CA ARG A 51 16.29 -7.21 -1.70
C ARG A 51 16.87 -7.50 -3.08
N PRO A 52 17.26 -8.75 -3.37
CA PRO A 52 17.59 -9.18 -4.73
C PRO A 52 16.42 -8.90 -5.69
N VAL A 53 16.72 -8.85 -6.99
CA VAL A 53 15.68 -8.74 -8.03
C VAL A 53 14.77 -9.96 -7.94
N ASP A 54 13.47 -9.72 -7.74
CA ASP A 54 12.46 -10.77 -7.71
C ASP A 54 11.81 -10.89 -9.09
N ILE A 55 12.20 -11.90 -9.85
CA ILE A 55 11.65 -12.17 -11.19
C ILE A 55 10.16 -12.57 -11.16
N LYS A 56 9.60 -12.88 -9.97
CA LYS A 56 8.19 -13.23 -9.79
C LYS A 56 7.34 -12.04 -9.36
N ALA A 57 7.95 -10.90 -9.04
CA ALA A 57 7.21 -9.70 -8.67
C ALA A 57 6.49 -9.16 -9.91
N SER A 58 5.16 -8.99 -9.81
CA SER A 58 4.37 -8.40 -10.88
C SER A 58 4.73 -6.92 -11.10
N THR A 59 5.09 -6.20 -10.02
CA THR A 59 5.44 -4.77 -10.05
C THR A 59 6.61 -4.44 -9.14
N GLU A 60 7.35 -3.36 -9.45
CA GLU A 60 8.47 -2.89 -8.63
C GLU A 60 8.07 -2.47 -7.20
N PHE A 61 6.80 -2.13 -6.99
CA PHE A 61 6.29 -1.66 -5.71
C PHE A 61 5.65 -2.73 -4.84
N SER A 62 5.64 -3.99 -5.30
CA SER A 62 5.05 -5.11 -4.56
C SER A 62 5.53 -5.18 -3.10
N LEU A 63 6.83 -4.98 -2.86
CA LEU A 63 7.41 -5.02 -1.50
C LEU A 63 7.80 -3.64 -0.96
N THR A 64 8.11 -2.66 -1.81
CA THR A 64 8.46 -1.31 -1.34
C THR A 64 7.28 -0.62 -0.65
N ARG A 65 6.03 -1.06 -0.90
CA ARG A 65 4.85 -0.59 -0.17
C ARG A 65 4.99 -0.65 1.35
N PHE A 66 5.72 -1.63 1.86
CA PHE A 66 5.95 -1.81 3.30
C PHE A 66 7.05 -0.90 3.86
N LEU A 67 7.77 -0.14 3.02
CA LEU A 67 8.65 0.94 3.45
C LEU A 67 7.90 2.25 3.75
N THR A 68 6.60 2.30 3.48
CA THR A 68 5.77 3.50 3.71
C THR A 68 5.94 4.09 5.11
N PRO A 69 5.87 3.31 6.22
CA PRO A 69 6.11 3.87 7.55
C PRO A 69 7.54 4.40 7.74
N VAL A 70 8.54 3.71 7.20
CA VAL A 70 9.96 4.12 7.26
C VAL A 70 10.16 5.47 6.59
N LEU A 71 9.49 5.70 5.45
CA LEU A 71 9.57 6.94 4.68
C LEU A 71 8.76 8.07 5.32
N ALA A 72 7.62 7.77 5.93
CA ALA A 72 6.72 8.75 6.50
C ALA A 72 7.17 9.29 7.88
N GLY A 73 8.01 8.54 8.60
CA GLY A 73 8.43 8.86 9.96
C GLY A 73 7.55 8.18 11.02
N ASN A 74 7.38 8.83 12.18
CA ASN A 74 6.90 8.16 13.39
C ASN A 74 5.67 8.80 14.06
N ARG A 75 4.94 9.69 13.36
CA ARG A 75 3.78 10.42 13.93
C ARG A 75 2.60 10.49 12.97
N GLY A 76 1.40 10.32 13.50
CA GLY A 76 0.16 10.38 12.73
C GLY A 76 -0.01 9.19 11.80
N HIS A 77 -0.59 9.45 10.62
CA HIS A 77 -0.93 8.42 9.63
C HIS A 77 -0.19 8.64 8.32
N ALA A 78 0.09 7.54 7.62
CA ALA A 78 0.56 7.56 6.24
C ALA A 78 -0.20 6.53 5.41
N ILE A 79 -0.38 6.84 4.14
CA ILE A 79 -1.12 5.99 3.22
C ILE A 79 -0.16 5.38 2.21
N PHE A 80 -0.33 4.08 1.97
CA PHE A 80 0.14 3.44 0.75
C PHE A 80 -1.03 3.15 -0.19
N VAL A 81 -0.83 3.33 -1.49
CA VAL A 81 -1.78 2.91 -2.52
C VAL A 81 -1.07 2.38 -3.78
N ASP A 82 -1.61 1.36 -4.43
CA ASP A 82 -1.13 0.90 -5.73
C ASP A 82 -1.40 1.96 -6.82
N CYS A 83 -0.63 1.93 -7.93
CA CYS A 83 -0.67 3.01 -8.92
C CYS A 83 -1.95 3.06 -9.77
N ASP A 84 -2.69 1.95 -9.82
CA ASP A 84 -3.90 1.73 -10.62
C ASP A 84 -5.19 2.17 -9.93
N PHE A 85 -5.09 3.03 -8.90
CA PHE A 85 -6.23 3.59 -8.19
C PHE A 85 -6.75 4.88 -8.84
N LEU A 86 -8.08 5.05 -8.78
CA LEU A 86 -8.77 6.29 -9.14
C LEU A 86 -9.57 6.80 -7.94
N PHE A 87 -9.16 7.95 -7.38
CA PHE A 87 -9.86 8.55 -6.25
C PHE A 87 -11.02 9.42 -6.72
N LEU A 88 -12.20 9.16 -6.16
CA LEU A 88 -13.44 9.92 -6.44
C LEU A 88 -13.88 10.83 -5.29
N ALA A 89 -13.20 10.76 -4.14
CA ALA A 89 -13.43 11.58 -2.96
C ALA A 89 -12.11 12.20 -2.44
N ASP A 90 -12.21 13.11 -1.46
CA ASP A 90 -11.03 13.60 -0.74
C ASP A 90 -10.39 12.44 0.03
N ILE A 91 -9.13 12.11 -0.27
CA ILE A 91 -8.44 10.95 0.33
C ILE A 91 -8.36 11.04 1.86
N ARG A 92 -8.41 12.24 2.43
CA ARG A 92 -8.32 12.44 3.88
C ARG A 92 -9.56 11.94 4.62
N ASP A 93 -10.69 11.81 3.92
CA ASP A 93 -11.92 11.32 4.52
C ASP A 93 -11.77 9.88 5.06
N VAL A 94 -10.81 9.10 4.54
CA VAL A 94 -10.51 7.76 5.06
C VAL A 94 -10.11 7.80 6.53
N LEU A 95 -9.50 8.88 6.99
CA LEU A 95 -9.06 9.03 8.38
C LEU A 95 -10.23 9.10 9.36
N LYS A 96 -11.46 9.37 8.88
CA LYS A 96 -12.68 9.33 9.70
C LYS A 96 -13.11 7.90 10.05
N GLU A 97 -12.64 6.91 9.28
CA GLU A 97 -12.95 5.48 9.48
C GLU A 97 -11.83 4.72 10.21
N VAL A 98 -10.64 5.33 10.34
CA VAL A 98 -9.49 4.69 11.00
C VAL A 98 -9.74 4.61 12.50
N ASP A 99 -9.74 3.39 13.03
CA ASP A 99 -9.69 3.14 14.47
C ASP A 99 -8.25 3.41 14.97
N PRO A 100 -8.05 4.38 15.89
CA PRO A 100 -6.72 4.74 16.38
C PRO A 100 -6.03 3.63 17.17
N ALA A 101 -6.74 2.59 17.60
CA ALA A 101 -6.15 1.42 18.25
C ALA A 101 -5.55 0.41 17.25
N LYS A 102 -5.77 0.58 15.94
CA LYS A 102 -5.27 -0.33 14.91
C LYS A 102 -3.91 0.09 14.40
N ALA A 103 -3.09 -0.89 14.04
CA ALA A 103 -1.79 -0.70 13.43
C ALA A 103 -1.93 -0.28 11.96
N VAL A 104 -2.82 -0.96 11.23
CA VAL A 104 -3.10 -0.68 9.83
C VAL A 104 -4.59 -0.82 9.58
N SER A 105 -5.16 0.06 8.76
CA SER A 105 -6.54 -0.06 8.28
C SER A 105 -6.54 -0.34 6.78
N VAL A 106 -7.32 -1.34 6.37
CA VAL A 106 -7.38 -1.84 4.99
C VAL A 106 -8.82 -2.18 4.61
N VAL A 107 -9.10 -2.29 3.32
CA VAL A 107 -10.34 -2.92 2.85
C VAL A 107 -10.14 -4.43 2.82
N LYS A 108 -11.00 -5.15 3.56
CA LYS A 108 -10.92 -6.60 3.70
C LYS A 108 -11.71 -7.28 2.60
N HIS A 109 -11.03 -7.61 1.50
CA HIS A 109 -11.58 -8.40 0.40
C HIS A 109 -11.56 -9.89 0.70
N ASP A 110 -12.65 -10.59 0.36
CA ASP A 110 -12.68 -12.05 0.22
C ASP A 110 -12.63 -12.41 -1.27
N TYR A 111 -11.43 -12.32 -1.84
CA TYR A 111 -11.20 -12.44 -3.28
C TYR A 111 -10.81 -13.87 -3.66
N SER A 112 -11.78 -14.62 -4.18
CA SER A 112 -11.63 -15.99 -4.67
C SER A 112 -12.04 -16.12 -6.15
N PRO A 113 -11.27 -15.54 -7.10
CA PRO A 113 -11.62 -15.62 -8.51
C PRO A 113 -11.53 -17.07 -9.01
N PRO A 114 -12.44 -17.51 -9.90
CA PRO A 114 -12.40 -18.83 -10.52
C PRO A 114 -11.34 -18.91 -11.62
N GLU A 115 -10.90 -17.76 -12.14
CA GLU A 115 -9.90 -17.64 -13.21
C GLU A 115 -8.49 -17.96 -12.69
N THR A 116 -7.77 -18.83 -13.39
CA THR A 116 -6.44 -19.33 -13.01
C THR A 116 -5.30 -18.55 -13.65
N VAL A 117 -5.60 -17.56 -14.52
CA VAL A 117 -4.64 -16.75 -15.27
C VAL A 117 -4.98 -15.26 -15.10
N LYS A 118 -3.96 -14.44 -14.83
CA LYS A 118 -4.06 -12.98 -14.73
C LYS A 118 -4.08 -12.30 -16.12
N MET A 119 -4.36 -10.99 -16.14
CA MET A 119 -4.37 -10.16 -17.36
C MET A 119 -3.05 -10.18 -18.16
N ASP A 120 -1.92 -10.49 -17.52
CA ASP A 120 -0.58 -10.56 -18.11
C ASP A 120 -0.13 -11.99 -18.49
N GLY A 121 -1.04 -12.97 -18.40
CA GLY A 121 -0.72 -14.38 -18.64
C GLY A 121 0.00 -15.06 -17.47
N CYS A 122 0.21 -14.39 -16.33
CA CYS A 122 0.78 -15.00 -15.14
C CYS A 122 -0.26 -15.85 -14.39
N THR A 123 0.18 -16.90 -13.69
CA THR A 123 -0.70 -17.74 -12.87
C THR A 123 -1.35 -16.93 -11.74
N GLN A 124 -2.68 -16.99 -11.66
CA GLN A 124 -3.46 -16.42 -10.57
C GLN A 124 -3.36 -17.35 -9.35
N HIS A 125 -2.57 -16.97 -8.35
CA HIS A 125 -2.55 -17.69 -7.07
C HIS A 125 -3.66 -17.19 -6.15
N GLN A 126 -4.43 -18.12 -5.58
CA GLN A 126 -5.33 -17.84 -4.45
C GLN A 126 -4.51 -17.87 -3.16
N TYR A 127 -4.64 -16.81 -2.36
CA TYR A 127 -4.03 -16.73 -1.03
C TYR A 127 -4.83 -15.78 -0.15
N PRO A 128 -4.83 -15.98 1.19
CA PRO A 128 -5.60 -15.15 2.10
C PRO A 128 -5.12 -13.69 2.05
N ARG A 129 -6.04 -12.74 2.30
CA ARG A 129 -5.76 -11.29 2.34
C ARG A 129 -5.26 -10.69 1.02
N LYS A 130 -5.63 -11.32 -0.10
CA LYS A 130 -5.34 -10.78 -1.43
C LYS A 130 -5.98 -9.40 -1.59
N ASN A 131 -5.24 -8.47 -2.19
CA ASN A 131 -5.61 -7.05 -2.38
C ASN A 131 -5.83 -6.25 -1.08
N TRP A 132 -5.58 -6.79 0.11
CA TRP A 132 -5.62 -5.99 1.34
C TRP A 132 -4.48 -4.98 1.41
N SER A 133 -3.34 -5.31 0.78
CA SER A 133 -2.17 -4.42 0.76
C SER A 133 -2.18 -3.41 -0.39
N SER A 134 -3.22 -3.35 -1.23
CA SER A 134 -3.26 -2.40 -2.35
C SER A 134 -3.68 -0.98 -1.94
N PHE A 135 -4.33 -0.85 -0.79
CA PHE A 135 -4.60 0.42 -0.12
C PHE A 135 -4.49 0.22 1.40
N MET A 136 -3.53 0.90 2.03
CA MET A 136 -3.22 0.73 3.46
C MET A 136 -3.08 2.09 4.12
N VAL A 137 -3.77 2.29 5.24
CA VAL A 137 -3.57 3.43 6.13
C VAL A 137 -2.80 2.94 7.35
N PHE A 138 -1.54 3.37 7.49
CA PHE A 138 -0.67 3.03 8.62
C PHE A 138 -0.84 4.03 9.75
N ASN A 139 -0.97 3.53 10.98
CA ASN A 139 -0.82 4.31 12.19
C ASN A 139 0.64 4.30 12.64
N LEU A 140 1.38 5.38 12.39
CA LEU A 140 2.83 5.47 12.61
C LEU A 140 3.21 5.49 14.10
N GLU A 141 2.23 5.69 14.98
CA GLU A 141 2.42 5.70 16.42
C GLU A 141 2.20 4.32 17.05
N HIS A 142 1.62 3.37 16.30
CA HIS A 142 1.38 2.01 16.77
C HIS A 142 2.70 1.22 16.93
N PRO A 143 2.94 0.54 18.06
CA PRO A 143 4.19 -0.20 18.31
C PRO A 143 4.55 -1.18 17.20
N SER A 144 3.59 -1.99 16.75
CA SER A 144 3.79 -3.01 15.70
C SER A 144 4.16 -2.39 14.33
N VAL A 145 3.69 -1.17 14.02
CA VAL A 145 4.12 -0.46 12.80
C VAL A 145 5.56 0.02 12.92
N ARG A 146 6.03 0.37 14.13
CA ARG A 146 7.44 0.74 14.36
C ARG A 146 8.38 -0.45 14.20
N GLU A 147 7.88 -1.67 14.38
CA GLU A 147 8.63 -2.91 14.12
C GLU A 147 8.68 -3.27 12.62
N LEU A 148 7.77 -2.71 11.80
CA LEU A 148 7.85 -2.77 10.33
C LEU A 148 8.95 -1.85 9.78
N GLY A 149 10.17 -2.12 10.21
CA GLY A 149 11.37 -1.41 9.81
C GLY A 149 11.96 -1.94 8.51
N ARG A 150 12.93 -1.18 7.99
CA ARG A 150 13.72 -1.52 6.80
C ARG A 150 14.22 -2.97 6.81
N ASP A 151 14.77 -3.41 7.95
CA ASP A 151 15.41 -4.72 8.05
C ASP A 151 14.39 -5.86 7.91
N LEU A 152 13.18 -5.69 8.46
CA LEU A 152 12.09 -6.66 8.28
C LEU A 152 11.61 -6.68 6.83
N VAL A 153 11.39 -5.52 6.21
CA VAL A 153 10.96 -5.43 4.81
C VAL A 153 11.95 -6.10 3.86
N ASN A 154 13.25 -6.00 4.13
CA ASN A 154 14.29 -6.57 3.28
C ASN A 154 14.55 -8.07 3.51
N SER A 155 14.21 -8.60 4.69
CA SER A 155 14.52 -10.00 5.05
C SER A 155 13.30 -10.93 5.06
N ALA A 156 12.09 -10.40 5.32
CA ALA A 156 10.89 -11.21 5.44
C ALA A 156 10.50 -11.90 4.12
N HIS A 157 9.81 -13.03 4.21
CA HIS A 157 9.19 -13.63 3.03
C HIS A 157 8.07 -12.72 2.47
N PRO A 158 7.90 -12.56 1.15
CA PRO A 158 6.83 -11.71 0.59
C PRO A 158 5.43 -12.03 1.16
N SER A 159 5.10 -13.32 1.31
CA SER A 159 3.82 -13.73 1.89
C SER A 159 3.65 -13.34 3.36
N PHE A 160 4.74 -13.20 4.12
CA PHE A 160 4.67 -12.75 5.51
C PHE A 160 4.21 -11.30 5.59
N LEU A 161 4.70 -10.45 4.68
CA LEU A 161 4.30 -9.05 4.58
C LEU A 161 2.88 -8.89 4.03
N HIS A 162 2.58 -9.48 2.86
CA HIS A 162 1.26 -9.33 2.21
C HIS A 162 0.10 -9.99 2.98
N ARG A 163 0.38 -11.01 3.80
CA ARG A 163 -0.62 -11.61 4.67
C ARG A 163 -0.62 -10.97 6.06
N PHE A 164 0.09 -9.87 6.28
CA PHE A 164 0.14 -9.17 7.56
C PHE A 164 0.48 -10.08 8.75
N LEU A 165 1.37 -11.06 8.56
CA LEU A 165 1.78 -11.99 9.62
C LEU A 165 2.73 -11.35 10.65
N TRP A 166 3.09 -10.09 10.42
CA TRP A 166 3.80 -9.22 11.37
C TRP A 166 2.85 -8.49 12.34
N LEU A 167 1.54 -8.72 12.21
CA LEU A 167 0.50 -8.18 13.08
C LEU A 167 -0.38 -9.31 13.64
N GLY A 168 -0.95 -9.07 14.82
CA GLY A 168 -2.17 -9.75 15.27
C GLY A 168 -3.37 -9.32 14.43
N ASP A 169 -4.33 -10.23 14.22
CA ASP A 169 -5.52 -9.97 13.41
C ASP A 169 -6.38 -8.83 13.98
N GLU A 170 -6.38 -8.70 15.31
CA GLU A 170 -7.03 -7.64 16.06
C GLU A 170 -6.41 -6.27 15.82
N GLU A 171 -5.16 -6.20 15.35
CA GLU A 171 -4.47 -4.94 15.05
C GLU A 171 -4.80 -4.42 13.64
N ILE A 172 -5.53 -5.21 12.84
CA ILE A 172 -5.90 -4.87 11.45
C ILE A 172 -7.33 -4.30 11.42
N GLY A 173 -7.43 -2.98 11.23
CA GLY A 173 -8.68 -2.25 11.02
C GLY A 173 -9.35 -2.58 9.68
N SER A 174 -10.66 -2.32 9.60
CA SER A 174 -11.43 -2.44 8.37
C SER A 174 -11.87 -1.06 7.91
N LEU A 175 -11.73 -0.81 6.61
CA LEU A 175 -12.27 0.37 5.92
C LEU A 175 -13.48 -0.03 5.08
N ASP A 176 -14.31 0.95 4.72
CA ASP A 176 -15.41 0.75 3.78
C ASP A 176 -14.90 0.28 2.41
N LYS A 177 -15.69 -0.58 1.74
CA LYS A 177 -15.32 -1.15 0.43
C LYS A 177 -15.09 -0.06 -0.63
N GLY A 178 -15.72 1.11 -0.50
CA GLY A 178 -15.55 2.25 -1.40
C GLY A 178 -14.11 2.78 -1.47
N TRP A 179 -13.28 2.55 -0.46
CA TRP A 179 -11.87 2.97 -0.46
C TRP A 179 -10.97 2.10 -1.34
N ASN A 180 -11.41 0.90 -1.68
CA ASN A 180 -10.69 -0.04 -2.55
C ASN A 180 -11.73 -0.91 -3.26
N TYR A 181 -12.46 -0.31 -4.18
CA TYR A 181 -13.43 -1.02 -4.99
C TYR A 181 -12.74 -1.74 -6.15
N LEU A 182 -12.92 -3.05 -6.22
CA LEU A 182 -12.37 -3.88 -7.30
C LEU A 182 -13.42 -3.99 -8.40
N GLU A 183 -13.20 -3.34 -9.54
CA GLU A 183 -14.11 -3.45 -10.68
C GLU A 183 -14.29 -4.92 -11.09
N GLY A 184 -15.56 -5.33 -11.27
CA GLY A 184 -15.93 -6.71 -11.51
C GLY A 184 -16.12 -7.60 -10.27
N TRP A 185 -16.00 -7.08 -9.04
CA TRP A 185 -16.02 -7.87 -7.79
C TRP A 185 -16.68 -7.19 -6.57
#